data_AF-A0A109RMU7-F1
#
_entry.id   AF-A0A109RMU7-F1
#
_cell.length_a   1.000
_cell.length_b   1.000
_cell.length_c   1.000
_cell.angle_alpha   90.00
_cell.angle_beta   90.00
_cell.angle_gamma   90.00
#
_symmetry.space_group_name_H-M   'P 1'
#
loop_
_entity.id
_entity.type
_entity.pdbx_description
1 polymer ?
#
loop_
_entity_poly.entity_id
_entity_poly.type
_entity_poly.pdbx_seq_one_letter_code
_entity_poly.pdbx_strand_id
1 'polypeptide(L)'
;MVRFIGKNIVANGLAEKCEIQLSYAIGVAETTSILVEDLPTANVSNEQLVNIIKRNFKLHPQGIIDMLQLRQSIFKQTAAYGHFGQANLPWEQVIELAV
;
A
#
# COMPACT_ATOMS: atom_id res chain seq x y z
N MET A 1 5.02 -1.52 -0.18
CA MET A 1 3.80 -1.21 -0.95
C MET A 1 2.54 -1.33 -0.09
N VAL A 2 2.22 -2.50 0.47
CA VAL A 2 0.96 -2.70 1.23
C VAL A 2 0.76 -1.69 2.38
N ARG A 3 1.80 -1.40 3.17
CA ARG A 3 1.77 -0.32 4.19
C ARG A 3 1.42 1.05 3.60
N PHE A 4 2.02 1.40 2.45
CA PHE A 4 1.78 2.68 1.78
C PHE A 4 0.31 2.79 1.40
N ILE A 5 -0.27 1.73 0.83
CA ILE A 5 -1.69 1.68 0.47
C ILE A 5 -2.58 1.84 1.72
N GLY A 6 -2.36 1.04 2.76
CA GLY A 6 -3.18 1.09 3.97
C GLY A 6 -3.10 2.45 4.67
N LYS A 7 -1.91 3.04 4.75
CA LYS A 7 -1.74 4.40 5.28
C LYS A 7 -2.52 5.43 4.47
N ASN A 8 -2.50 5.32 3.14
CA ASN A 8 -3.20 6.25 2.26
C ASN A 8 -4.73 6.09 2.31
N ILE A 9 -5.24 4.87 2.40
CA ILE A 9 -6.67 4.61 2.60
C ILE A 9 -7.17 5.30 3.88
N VAL A 10 -6.45 5.12 4.99
CA VAL A 10 -6.82 5.73 6.28
C VAL A 10 -6.64 7.25 6.25
N ALA A 11 -5.52 7.76 5.71
CA ALA A 11 -5.25 9.19 5.66
C ALA A 11 -6.22 9.96 4.74
N ASN A 12 -6.79 9.31 3.72
CA ASN A 12 -7.83 9.88 2.85
C ASN A 12 -9.26 9.65 3.39
N GLY A 13 -9.42 9.12 4.62
CA GLY A 13 -10.72 8.99 5.28
C GLY A 13 -11.64 7.90 4.69
N LEU A 14 -11.10 6.97 3.92
CA LEU A 14 -11.88 5.88 3.31
C LEU A 14 -12.23 4.78 4.32
N ALA A 15 -11.39 4.59 5.33
CA ALA A 15 -11.61 3.70 6.47
C ALA A 15 -10.86 4.20 7.71
N GLU A 16 -11.33 3.89 8.92
CA GLU A 16 -10.58 4.19 10.15
C GLU A 16 -9.41 3.21 10.36
N LYS A 17 -9.60 1.95 9.95
CA LYS A 17 -8.60 0.90 9.94
C LYS A 17 -8.82 -0.02 8.75
N CYS A 18 -7.73 -0.57 8.21
CA CYS A 18 -7.80 -1.57 7.16
C CYS A 18 -6.62 -2.53 7.27
N GLU A 19 -6.88 -3.81 6.98
CA GLU A 19 -5.87 -4.79 6.65
C GLU A 19 -5.87 -5.02 5.14
N ILE A 20 -4.69 -5.17 4.55
CA ILE A 20 -4.54 -5.40 3.12
C ILE A 20 -3.61 -6.57 2.93
N GLN A 21 -4.01 -7.50 2.06
CA GLN A 21 -3.21 -8.67 1.71
C GLN A 21 -2.97 -8.68 0.20
N LEU A 22 -1.77 -9.11 -0.17
CA LEU A 22 -1.27 -9.10 -1.54
C LEU A 22 -0.53 -10.40 -1.81
N SER A 23 -0.83 -11.05 -2.93
CA SER A 23 -0.16 -12.30 -3.33
C SER A 23 0.40 -12.21 -4.75
N TYR A 24 1.47 -12.98 -4.99
CA TYR A 24 2.12 -13.14 -6.29
C TYR A 24 2.46 -14.60 -6.53
N ALA A 25 2.45 -15.01 -7.80
CA ALA A 25 3.05 -16.26 -8.24
C ALA A 25 4.49 -16.02 -8.72
N ILE A 26 5.39 -16.98 -8.45
CA ILE A 26 6.77 -16.90 -8.91
C ILE A 26 6.83 -16.76 -10.44
N GLY A 27 7.58 -15.77 -10.93
CA GLY A 27 7.70 -15.49 -12.37
C GLY A 27 6.53 -14.72 -13.00
N VAL A 28 5.48 -14.38 -12.23
CA VAL A 28 4.35 -13.59 -12.71
C VAL A 28 4.43 -12.17 -12.15
N ALA A 29 4.46 -11.17 -13.03
CA ALA A 29 4.57 -9.77 -12.63
C ALA A 29 3.27 -9.23 -12.00
N GLU A 30 2.13 -9.66 -12.53
CA GLU A 30 0.82 -9.26 -12.01
C GLU A 30 0.50 -9.94 -10.68
N THR A 31 -0.26 -9.23 -9.84
CA THR A 31 -0.73 -9.74 -8.55
C THR A 31 -1.76 -10.85 -8.76
N THR A 32 -1.66 -11.95 -8.01
CA THR A 32 -2.65 -13.03 -8.07
C THR A 32 -3.91 -12.71 -7.27
N SER A 33 -3.78 -12.00 -6.15
CA SER A 33 -4.94 -11.53 -5.37
C SER A 33 -4.63 -10.24 -4.61
N ILE A 34 -5.68 -9.44 -4.41
CA ILE A 34 -5.72 -8.29 -3.51
C ILE A 34 -6.95 -8.49 -2.62
N LEU A 35 -6.75 -8.51 -1.31
CA LEU A 35 -7.81 -8.55 -0.32
C LEU A 35 -7.70 -7.33 0.57
N VAL A 36 -8.84 -6.72 0.89
CA VAL A 36 -8.95 -5.64 1.87
C VAL A 36 -9.96 -6.09 2.91
N GLU A 37 -9.61 -5.94 4.18
CA GLU A 37 -10.52 -6.13 5.31
C GLU A 37 -10.61 -4.85 6.12
N ASP A 38 -11.81 -4.29 6.17
CA ASP A 38 -12.18 -3.06 6.82
C ASP A 38 -13.09 -3.33 8.03
N LEU A 39 -12.54 -3.92 9.09
CA LEU A 39 -13.29 -4.12 10.34
C LEU A 39 -14.05 -2.82 10.74
N PRO A 40 -15.30 -2.93 11.23
CA PRO A 40 -16.58 -2.40 10.69
C PRO A 40 -16.68 -0.86 10.50
N THR A 41 -15.65 -0.21 9.98
CA THR A 41 -15.46 1.26 10.07
C THR A 41 -15.25 1.96 8.72
N ALA A 42 -15.43 1.26 7.59
CA ALA A 42 -15.28 1.89 6.28
C ALA A 42 -16.56 2.58 5.81
N ASN A 43 -16.36 3.72 5.14
CA ASN A 43 -17.40 4.47 4.46
C ASN A 43 -17.71 3.90 3.06
N VAL A 44 -16.86 2.98 2.57
CA VAL A 44 -16.90 2.37 1.24
C VAL A 44 -16.73 0.86 1.36
N SER A 45 -17.28 0.08 0.42
CA SER A 45 -17.16 -1.38 0.48
C SER A 45 -15.74 -1.87 0.19
N ASN A 46 -15.39 -3.06 0.68
CA ASN A 46 -14.11 -3.73 0.35
C ASN A 46 -13.85 -3.83 -1.16
N GLU A 47 -14.88 -4.10 -1.95
CA GLU A 47 -14.75 -4.16 -3.41
C GLU A 47 -14.42 -2.78 -4.01
N GLN A 48 -15.04 -1.72 -3.51
CA GLN A 48 -14.71 -0.35 -3.91
C GLN A 48 -13.28 0.01 -3.51
N LEU A 49 -12.83 -0.36 -2.31
CA LEU A 49 -11.44 -0.18 -1.88
C LEU A 49 -10.47 -0.91 -2.81
N VAL A 50 -10.75 -2.15 -3.18
CA VAL A 50 -9.91 -2.89 -4.15
C VAL A 50 -9.84 -2.16 -5.49
N ASN A 51 -10.93 -1.58 -5.98
CA ASN A 51 -10.94 -0.83 -7.23
C ASN A 51 -10.15 0.48 -7.12
N ILE A 52 -10.28 1.21 -6.02
CA ILE A 52 -9.46 2.41 -5.73
C ILE A 52 -7.98 2.03 -5.69
N ILE A 53 -7.63 0.91 -5.07
CA ILE A 53 -6.25 0.42 -5.02
C ILE A 53 -5.72 0.16 -6.44
N LYS A 54 -6.44 -0.61 -7.25
CA LYS A 54 -6.02 -0.95 -8.62
C LYS A 54 -5.88 0.29 -9.51
N ARG A 55 -6.69 1.33 -9.28
CA ARG A 55 -6.63 2.59 -10.04
C ARG A 55 -5.41 3.44 -9.68
N ASN A 56 -5.06 3.49 -8.39
CA ASN A 56 -4.06 4.45 -7.88
C ASN A 56 -2.65 3.85 -7.73
N PHE A 57 -2.51 2.52 -7.62
CA PHE A 57 -1.22 1.89 -7.34
C PHE A 57 -0.82 0.86 -8.39
N LYS A 58 0.44 0.95 -8.85
CA LYS A 58 1.06 -0.05 -9.73
C LYS A 58 1.64 -1.17 -8.87
N LEU A 59 0.96 -2.30 -8.84
CA LEU A 59 1.28 -3.40 -7.94
C LEU A 59 2.23 -4.44 -8.52
N HIS A 60 2.60 -4.39 -9.80
CA HIS A 60 3.67 -5.23 -10.31
C HIS A 60 5.04 -4.81 -9.72
N PRO A 61 6.03 -5.71 -9.56
CA PRO A 61 7.29 -5.42 -8.86
C PRO A 61 8.03 -4.17 -9.36
N GLN A 62 8.12 -3.98 -10.67
CA GLN A 62 8.76 -2.80 -11.25
C GLN A 62 7.98 -1.51 -10.91
N GLY A 63 6.65 -1.55 -10.93
CA GLY A 63 5.80 -0.42 -10.57
C GLY A 63 5.97 -0.03 -9.10
N ILE A 64 6.13 -1.02 -8.21
CA ILE A 64 6.44 -0.79 -6.79
C ILE A 64 7.79 -0.09 -6.62
N ILE A 65 8.81 -0.57 -7.33
CA ILE A 65 10.16 0.03 -7.29
C ILE A 65 10.12 1.48 -7.75
N ASP A 66 9.41 1.77 -8.84
CA ASP A 66 9.36 3.10 -9.44
C ASP A 66 8.54 4.07 -8.58
N MET A 67 7.36 3.66 -8.10
CA MET A 67 6.50 4.50 -7.26
C MET A 67 7.14 4.87 -5.94
N LEU A 68 7.92 3.97 -5.33
CA LEU A 68 8.55 4.19 -4.03
C LEU A 68 10.05 4.51 -4.13
N GLN A 69 10.58 4.66 -5.34
CA GLN A 69 12.00 4.92 -5.61
C GLN A 69 12.97 4.00 -4.85
N LEU A 70 12.71 2.69 -4.86
CA LEU A 70 13.38 1.74 -3.95
C LEU A 70 14.84 1.44 -4.27
N ARG A 71 15.37 1.88 -5.42
CA ARG A 71 16.78 1.68 -5.83
C ARG A 71 17.69 2.75 -5.23
N GLN A 72 17.63 2.90 -3.90
CA GLN A 72 18.38 3.88 -3.12
C GLN A 72 18.97 3.22 -1.86
N SER A 73 20.00 3.83 -1.28
CA SER A 73 20.63 3.35 -0.04
C SER A 73 19.84 3.79 1.21
N ILE A 74 18.60 3.34 1.33
CA ILE A 74 17.65 3.77 2.38
C ILE A 74 17.30 2.69 3.39
N PHE A 75 17.84 1.47 3.24
CA PHE A 75 17.38 0.31 4.03
C PHE A 75 18.09 0.16 5.39
N LYS A 76 19.32 0.69 5.55
CA LYS A 76 20.09 0.56 6.80
C LYS A 76 19.35 1.18 8.00
N GLN A 77 18.71 2.34 7.82
CA GLN A 77 17.91 2.99 8.87
C GLN A 77 16.70 2.16 9.31
N THR A 78 16.21 1.25 8.46
CA THR A 78 15.02 0.43 8.76
C THR A 78 15.35 -0.85 9.53
N ALA A 79 16.63 -1.18 9.72
CA ALA A 79 17.08 -2.42 10.36
C ALA A 79 16.86 -2.44 11.89
N ALA A 80 16.51 -1.30 12.49
CA ALA A 80 16.18 -1.18 13.91
C ALA A 80 14.93 -0.31 14.07
N TYR A 81 14.21 -0.51 15.17
CA TYR A 81 13.01 0.27 15.54
C TYR A 81 11.84 0.19 14.55
N GLY A 82 11.82 -0.83 13.69
CA GLY A 82 10.70 -1.15 12.80
C GLY A 82 10.73 -0.45 11.45
N HIS A 83 10.14 -1.08 10.43
CA HIS A 83 10.12 -0.58 9.06
C HIS A 83 9.01 0.46 8.80
N PHE A 84 8.06 0.61 9.73
CA PHE A 84 6.87 1.47 9.57
C PHE A 84 6.83 2.53 10.67
N GLY A 85 6.09 3.62 10.41
CA GLY A 85 5.93 4.73 11.35
C GLY A 85 7.06 5.77 11.34
N GLN A 86 8.12 5.57 10.54
CA GLN A 86 9.19 6.57 10.37
C GLN A 86 8.88 7.52 9.21
N ALA A 87 8.83 8.83 9.47
CA ALA A 87 8.37 9.83 8.49
C ALA A 87 9.20 9.90 7.19
N ASN A 88 10.50 9.59 7.24
CA ASN A 88 11.43 9.75 6.11
C ASN A 88 11.45 8.56 5.13
N LEU A 89 10.52 7.61 5.25
CA LEU A 89 10.45 6.44 4.37
C LEU A 89 9.44 6.67 3.24
N PRO A 90 9.72 6.21 2.01
CA PRO A 90 8.85 6.47 0.87
C PRO A 90 7.46 5.83 1.03
N TRP A 91 7.36 4.67 1.68
CA TRP A 91 6.08 4.01 1.96
C TRP A 91 5.32 4.58 3.16
N GLU A 92 5.82 5.65 3.79
CA GLU A 92 5.12 6.40 4.84
C GLU A 92 4.58 7.74 4.33
N GLN A 93 4.76 8.08 3.04
CA GLN A 93 4.17 9.29 2.46
C GLN A 93 2.66 9.14 2.25
N VAL A 94 1.96 10.28 2.24
CA VAL A 94 0.53 10.36 1.92
C VAL A 94 0.37 11.07 0.58
N ILE A 95 -0.43 10.49 -0.29
CA ILE A 95 -0.83 10.99 -1.59
C ILE A 95 -2.36 11.10 -1.64
N GLU A 96 -2.85 11.97 -2.51
CA GLU A 96 -4.27 12.05 -2.83
C GLU A 96 -4.69 10.84 -3.67
N LEU A 97 -5.83 10.22 -3.32
CA LEU A 97 -6.36 9.08 -4.05
C LEU A 97 -7.53 9.49 -4.94
N ALA A 98 -7.54 9.02 -6.19
CA ALA A 98 -8.70 9.10 -7.05
C ALA A 98 -9.73 8.04 -6.65
N VAL A 99 -10.82 8.49 -6.01
CA VAL A 99 -11.96 7.68 -5.55
C VAL A 99 -12.95 7.44 -6.69
#